data_AF-A0A2N2PRB9-F1
#
_entry.id   AF-A0A2N2PRB9-F1
#
_cell.length_a   1.000
_cell.length_b   1.000
_cell.length_c   1.000
_cell.angle_alpha   90.00
_cell.angle_beta   90.00
_cell.angle_gamma   90.00
#
_symmetry.space_group_name_H-M   'P 1'
#
loop_
_entity.id
_entity.type
_entity.pdbx_description
1 polymer ?
#
loop_
_entity_poly.entity_id
_entity_poly.type
_entity_poly.pdbx_seq_one_letter_code
_entity_poly.pdbx_strand_id
1 'polypeptide(L)'
;MPEVFRYKPLRGRLSPMVTIGVVGFDYRAGNRIYVQVGDGSFIPIYLHDIEVQVGADRFVTKIAFSDKLGVTFHLLGRMGIFDRFKVCFNDRQGVLTFEALASQ
;
A
#
# COMPACT_ATOMS: atom_id res chain seq x y z
N MET A 1 11.43 15.68 14.34
CA MET A 1 12.34 14.61 13.85
C MET A 1 11.51 13.74 12.92
N PRO A 2 11.97 13.37 11.73
CA PRO A 2 11.20 12.46 10.89
C PRO A 2 11.08 11.12 11.60
N GLU A 3 9.87 10.61 11.76
CA GLU A 3 9.67 9.23 12.19
C GLU A 3 10.15 8.33 11.07
N VAL A 4 11.28 7.66 11.29
CA VAL A 4 11.90 6.74 10.33
C VAL A 4 11.44 5.33 10.68
N PHE A 5 10.46 4.81 9.93
CA PHE A 5 10.00 3.43 10.11
C PHE A 5 10.96 2.47 9.43
N ARG A 6 11.80 1.74 10.17
CA ARG A 6 12.67 0.70 9.59
C ARG A 6 11.99 -0.66 9.64
N TYR A 7 11.74 -1.23 8.47
CA TYR A 7 11.40 -2.64 8.39
C TYR A 7 12.66 -3.49 8.49
N LYS A 8 12.75 -4.36 9.51
CA LYS A 8 13.60 -5.55 9.48
C LYS A 8 12.67 -6.76 9.45
N PRO A 9 12.89 -7.77 8.59
CA PRO A 9 12.18 -9.04 8.70
C PRO A 9 12.49 -9.63 10.08
N LEU A 10 11.50 -9.61 10.97
CA LEU A 10 11.62 -10.19 12.30
C LEU A 10 11.54 -11.71 12.16
N ARG A 11 12.69 -12.39 12.30
CA ARG A 11 12.78 -13.87 12.43
C ARG A 11 12.03 -14.64 11.33
N GLY A 12 12.23 -14.28 10.06
CA GLY A 12 11.61 -14.99 8.93
C GLY A 12 10.08 -14.86 8.83
N ARG A 13 9.46 -14.00 9.66
CA ARG A 13 8.03 -13.68 9.58
C ARG A 13 7.88 -12.32 8.87
N LEU A 14 7.13 -12.31 7.77
CA LEU A 14 6.70 -11.07 7.12
C LEU A 14 5.73 -10.36 8.07
N SER A 15 6.18 -9.27 8.70
CA SER A 15 5.28 -8.37 9.43
C SER A 15 4.63 -7.43 8.41
N PRO A 16 3.30 -7.24 8.41
CA PRO A 16 2.65 -6.33 7.47
C PRO A 16 3.12 -4.90 7.75
N MET A 17 3.71 -4.25 6.75
CA MET A 17 4.23 -2.87 6.84
C MET A 17 3.12 -1.82 6.72
N VAL A 18 2.10 -2.16 5.96
CA VAL A 18 0.80 -1.49 5.94
C VAL A 18 -0.21 -2.53 6.36
N THR A 19 -0.95 -2.25 7.42
CA THR A 19 -2.02 -3.15 7.87
C THR A 19 -3.34 -2.65 7.32
N ILE A 20 -4.10 -3.57 6.73
CA ILE A 20 -5.47 -3.36 6.29
C ILE A 20 -6.32 -4.41 6.99
N GLY A 21 -7.20 -3.99 7.89
CA GLY A 21 -8.12 -4.89 8.59
C GLY A 21 -9.42 -5.03 7.82
N VAL A 22 -9.63 -6.17 7.16
CA VAL A 22 -10.87 -6.44 6.41
C VAL A 22 -11.33 -7.88 6.65
N VAL A 23 -12.39 -8.04 7.43
CA VAL A 23 -13.07 -9.32 7.68
C VAL A 23 -14.46 -9.25 7.05
N GLY A 24 -14.82 -10.26 6.23
CA GLY A 24 -16.12 -10.29 5.54
C GLY A 24 -16.29 -9.21 4.46
N PHE A 25 -15.19 -8.63 3.99
CA PHE A 25 -15.21 -7.53 3.03
C PHE A 25 -15.46 -8.01 1.60
N ASP A 26 -16.58 -7.60 1.02
CA ASP A 26 -16.85 -7.80 -0.40
C ASP A 26 -16.10 -6.76 -1.24
N TYR A 27 -14.88 -7.11 -1.66
CA TYR A 27 -14.07 -6.24 -2.49
C TYR A 27 -14.70 -5.96 -3.87
N ARG A 28 -15.68 -6.74 -4.33
CA ARG A 28 -16.33 -6.51 -5.63
C ARG A 28 -17.39 -5.42 -5.57
N ALA A 29 -17.83 -5.02 -4.39
CA ALA A 29 -18.78 -3.93 -4.18
C ALA A 29 -18.17 -2.53 -4.44
N GLY A 30 -16.86 -2.45 -4.66
CA GLY A 30 -16.17 -1.19 -4.91
C GLY A 30 -16.42 -0.63 -6.30
N ASN A 31 -15.95 0.60 -6.52
CA ASN A 31 -16.05 1.23 -7.84
C ASN A 31 -15.17 0.49 -8.85
N ARG A 32 -15.79 -0.17 -9.83
CA ARG A 32 -15.08 -0.96 -10.84
C ARG A 32 -14.53 -0.04 -11.92
N ILE A 33 -13.22 -0.02 -12.08
CA ILE A 33 -12.53 0.69 -13.17
C ILE A 33 -11.52 -0.21 -13.88
N TYR A 34 -11.07 0.19 -15.06
CA TYR A 34 -9.99 -0.49 -15.79
C TYR A 34 -8.72 0.33 -15.70
N VAL A 35 -7.61 -0.35 -15.39
CA VAL A 35 -6.27 0.25 -15.36
C VAL A 35 -5.37 -0.43 -16.37
N GLN A 36 -4.54 0.36 -17.04
CA GLN A 36 -3.51 -0.16 -17.93
C GLN A 36 -2.30 -0.62 -17.10
N VAL A 37 -1.81 -1.82 -17.35
CA VAL A 37 -0.63 -2.40 -16.70
C VAL A 37 0.59 -2.32 -17.62
N GLY A 38 1.76 -2.74 -17.12
CA GLY A 38 3.05 -2.55 -17.79
C GLY A 38 3.19 -3.22 -19.17
N ASP A 39 2.39 -4.24 -19.47
CA ASP A 39 2.35 -4.89 -20.79
C ASP A 39 1.38 -4.22 -21.78
N GLY A 40 0.76 -3.10 -21.37
CA GLY A 40 -0.21 -2.34 -22.15
C GLY A 40 -1.64 -2.88 -22.10
N SER A 41 -1.87 -4.05 -21.51
CA SER A 41 -3.21 -4.62 -21.32
C SER A 41 -3.98 -3.87 -20.23
N PHE A 42 -5.30 -4.09 -20.20
CA PHE A 42 -6.19 -3.50 -19.20
C PHE A 42 -6.75 -4.58 -18.29
N ILE A 43 -6.69 -4.35 -16.99
CA ILE A 43 -7.30 -5.23 -15.98
C ILE A 43 -8.38 -4.49 -15.20
N PRO A 44 -9.47 -5.18 -14.80
CA PRO A 44 -10.44 -4.60 -13.90
C PRO A 44 -9.85 -4.54 -12.49
N ILE A 45 -10.09 -3.42 -11.82
CA ILE A 45 -9.87 -3.23 -10.40
C ILE A 45 -11.16 -2.74 -9.73
N TYR A 46 -11.28 -3.00 -8.43
CA TYR A 46 -12.33 -2.47 -7.57
C TYR A 46 -11.71 -1.52 -6.56
N LEU A 47 -12.04 -0.24 -6.69
CA LEU A 47 -11.54 0.81 -5.81
C LEU A 47 -12.44 0.98 -4.59
N HIS A 48 -11.80 1.07 -3.43
CA HIS A 48 -12.44 1.35 -2.16
C HIS A 48 -11.66 2.38 -1.37
N ASP A 49 -12.37 3.19 -0.60
CA ASP A 49 -11.78 4.03 0.43
C ASP A 49 -11.66 3.18 1.71
N ILE A 50 -10.43 2.85 2.08
CA ILE A 50 -10.10 1.92 3.17
C ILE A 50 -9.24 2.65 4.19
N GLU A 51 -9.56 2.46 5.48
CA GLU A 51 -8.68 2.89 6.56
C GLU A 51 -7.41 2.02 6.57
N VAL A 52 -6.26 2.67 6.47
CA VAL A 52 -4.95 2.04 6.51
C VAL A 52 -4.16 2.55 7.70
N GLN A 53 -3.31 1.69 8.25
CA GLN A 53 -2.36 2.08 9.29
C GLN A 53 -0.93 1.90 8.79
N VAL A 54 -0.15 2.99 8.88
CA VAL A 54 1.30 3.02 8.62
C VAL A 54 1.99 3.53 9.89
N GLY A 55 2.63 2.64 10.64
CA GLY A 55 3.19 3.01 11.93
C GLY A 55 2.11 3.48 12.91
N ALA A 56 2.24 4.72 13.40
CA ALA A 56 1.23 5.37 14.26
C ALA A 56 0.13 6.09 13.47
N ASP A 57 0.36 6.38 12.19
CA ASP A 57 -0.58 7.14 11.36
C ASP A 57 -1.71 6.25 10.84
N ARG A 58 -2.95 6.72 11.03
CA ARG A 58 -4.17 6.13 10.48
C ARG A 58 -4.86 7.13 9.57
N PHE A 59 -5.22 6.68 8.38
CA PHE A 59 -5.92 7.52 7.42
C PHE A 59 -6.70 6.68 6.42
N VAL A 60 -7.73 7.28 5.83
CA VAL A 60 -8.47 6.67 4.73
C VAL A 60 -7.75 6.97 3.42
N THR A 61 -7.57 5.94 2.59
CA THR A 61 -7.00 6.08 1.24
C THR A 61 -7.64 5.09 0.27
N LYS A 62 -7.47 5.36 -1.03
CA LYS A 62 -7.91 4.46 -2.08
C LYS A 62 -7.03 3.22 -2.17
N ILE A 63 -7.66 2.05 -2.06
CA ILE A 63 -7.04 0.75 -2.27
C ILE A 63 -7.77 0.05 -3.43
N ALA A 64 -6.98 -0.49 -4.36
CA ALA A 64 -7.47 -1.22 -5.52
C ALA A 64 -7.33 -2.73 -5.27
N PHE A 65 -8.42 -3.46 -5.48
CA PHE A 65 -8.43 -4.93 -5.45
C PHE A 65 -8.59 -5.47 -6.86
N SER A 66 -7.81 -6.48 -7.24
CA SER A 66 -7.93 -7.15 -8.54
C SER A 66 -7.67 -8.64 -8.40
N ASP A 67 -8.48 -9.45 -9.07
CA ASP A 67 -8.27 -10.88 -9.28
C ASP A 67 -7.44 -11.17 -10.55
N LYS A 68 -7.03 -10.13 -11.30
CA LYS A 68 -6.34 -10.24 -12.60
C LYS A 68 -4.92 -9.73 -12.62
N LEU A 69 -4.43 -9.12 -11.54
CA LEU A 69 -3.06 -8.58 -11.49
C LEU A 69 -1.98 -9.68 -11.59
N GLY A 70 -2.26 -10.88 -11.09
CA GLY A 70 -1.40 -12.06 -11.32
C GLY A 70 -0.06 -12.06 -10.57
N VAL A 71 0.09 -11.25 -9.51
CA VAL A 71 1.30 -11.19 -8.67
C VAL A 71 1.00 -11.67 -7.25
N THR A 72 2.04 -12.14 -6.56
CA THR A 72 1.97 -12.65 -5.17
C THR A 72 2.27 -11.59 -4.11
N PHE A 73 2.44 -10.33 -4.52
CA PHE A 73 2.76 -9.21 -3.65
C PHE A 73 1.80 -8.05 -3.85
N HIS A 74 1.66 -7.20 -2.83
CA HIS A 74 0.83 -6.00 -2.94
C HIS A 74 1.61 -4.89 -3.64
N LEU A 75 0.93 -4.15 -4.51
CA LEU A 75 1.47 -2.95 -5.12
C LEU A 75 1.08 -1.75 -4.28
N LEU A 76 2.05 -0.86 -4.07
CA LEU A 76 1.83 0.42 -3.43
C LEU A 76 1.84 1.49 -4.53
N GLY A 77 0.64 2.01 -4.84
CA GLY A 77 0.47 3.06 -5.83
C GLY A 77 0.90 4.42 -5.31
N ARG A 78 1.17 5.36 -6.22
CA ARG A 78 1.55 6.75 -5.88
C ARG A 78 0.49 7.46 -5.05
N MET A 79 -0.78 7.26 -5.36
CA MET A 79 -1.88 7.91 -4.66
C MET A 79 -2.00 7.43 -3.21
N GLY A 80 -2.23 8.36 -2.29
CA GLY A 80 -2.52 8.09 -0.90
C GLY A 80 -1.28 7.97 -0.02
N ILE A 81 -0.45 6.95 -0.23
CA ILE A 81 0.73 6.71 0.61
C ILE A 81 1.84 7.72 0.28
N PHE A 82 2.22 7.87 -0.99
CA PHE A 82 3.32 8.78 -1.36
C PHE A 82 2.93 10.26 -1.27
N ASP A 83 1.64 10.57 -1.18
CA ASP A 83 1.15 11.93 -0.92
C ASP A 83 1.37 12.35 0.55
N ARG A 84 1.55 11.36 1.45
CA ARG A 84 1.68 11.58 2.90
C ARG A 84 3.08 11.27 3.42
N PHE A 85 3.78 10.37 2.76
CA PHE A 85 5.09 9.91 3.19
C PHE A 85 6.10 10.02 2.05
N LYS A 86 7.28 10.51 2.38
CA LYS A 86 8.47 10.21 1.60
C LYS A 86 8.87 8.77 1.88
N VAL A 87 8.86 7.94 0.84
CA VAL A 87 9.16 6.51 0.92
C VAL A 87 10.54 6.22 0.30
N CYS A 88 11.42 5.52 1.02
CA CYS A 88 12.77 5.19 0.55
C CYS A 88 13.07 3.69 0.72
N PHE A 89 13.33 3.01 -0.40
CA PHE A 89 13.77 1.62 -0.45
C PHE A 89 15.30 1.56 -0.42
N ASN A 90 15.86 0.85 0.56
CA ASN A 90 17.28 0.54 0.68
C ASN A 90 17.45 -0.98 0.74
N ASP A 91 17.40 -1.61 -0.44
CA ASP A 91 17.43 -3.07 -0.59
C ASP A 91 18.75 -3.68 -0.13
N ARG A 92 19.86 -2.96 -0.29
CA ARG A 92 21.17 -3.39 0.22
C ARG A 92 21.15 -3.63 1.73
N GLN A 93 20.35 -2.85 2.47
CA GLN A 93 20.16 -3.00 3.91
C GLN A 93 18.87 -3.73 4.28
N GLY A 94 18.03 -4.07 3.29
CA GLY A 94 16.69 -4.62 3.51
C GLY A 94 15.77 -3.69 4.27
N VAL A 95 15.93 -2.36 4.11
CA VAL A 95 15.18 -1.34 4.85
C VAL A 95 14.28 -0.56 3.91
N LEU A 96 12.98 -0.52 4.18
CA LEU A 96 12.09 0.52 3.68
C LEU A 96 11.90 1.56 4.78
N THR A 97 11.90 2.83 4.43
CA THR A 97 11.61 3.96 5.31
C THR A 97 10.40 4.73 4.82
N PHE A 98 9.48 5.05 5.73
CA PHE A 98 8.46 6.07 5.54
C PHE A 98 8.86 7.28 6.39
N GLU A 99 8.79 8.47 5.84
CA GLU A 99 9.05 9.74 6.53
C GLU A 99 7.81 10.62 6.28
N ALA A 100 7.06 10.93 7.34
CA ALA A 100 5.86 11.76 7.24
C ALA A 100 6.21 13.13 6.64
N LEU A 101 5.46 13.53 5.62
CA LEU A 101 5.57 14.86 5.05
C LEU A 101 4.89 15.83 6.01
N ALA A 102 5.59 16.90 6.40
CA ALA A 102 4.99 17.94 7.22
C ALA A 102 3.75 18.49 6.52
N SER A 103 2.63 18.56 7.24
CA SER A 103 1.46 19.29 6.77
C SER A 103 1.87 20.75 6.60
N GLN A 104 1.73 21.30 5.38
CA GLN A 104 1.80 22.75 5.18
C GLN A 104 0.57 23.42 5.78
#